data_AF-A0AAP9Y5A7-F1
#
_entry.id   AF-A0AAP9Y5A7-F1
#
_cell.length_a   1.000
_cell.length_b   1.000
_cell.length_c   1.000
_cell.angle_alpha   90.00
_cell.angle_beta   90.00
_cell.angle_gamma   90.00
#
_symmetry.space_group_name_H-M   'P 1'
#
loop_
_entity.id
_entity.type
_entity.pdbx_description
1 polymer ?
#
loop_
_entity_poly.entity_id
_entity_poly.type
_entity_poly.pdbx_seq_one_letter_code
_entity_poly.pdbx_strand_id
1 'polypeptide(L)'
;MNCGVERYTQAAHMNLGKGGALKASDAAIAALCCDRPGIRGCHAMLDQGGVMTKSERRLFEIEMVALTYIALMERGLLEVGKQ
;
A
#
# COMPACT_ATOMS: atom_id res chain seq x y z
N MET A 1 -7.22 -7.84 3.91
CA MET A 1 -6.07 -6.92 4.06
C MET A 1 -6.63 -5.52 4.26
N ASN A 2 -5.91 -4.61 4.96
CA ASN A 2 -6.41 -3.37 5.61
C ASN A 2 -7.05 -3.60 6.99
N CYS A 3 -6.22 -3.94 7.99
CA CYS A 3 -6.67 -4.33 9.33
C CYS A 3 -6.85 -3.18 10.33
N GLY A 4 -6.57 -1.93 9.95
CA GLY A 4 -6.76 -0.75 10.82
C GLY A 4 -5.82 -0.62 12.02
N VAL A 5 -4.79 -1.48 12.15
CA VAL A 5 -3.85 -1.40 13.28
C VAL A 5 -2.99 -0.13 13.20
N GLU A 6 -2.89 0.58 14.32
CA GLU A 6 -2.09 1.80 14.43
C GLU A 6 -0.65 1.50 14.89
N ARG A 7 0.26 2.46 14.67
CA ARG A 7 1.67 2.44 15.11
C ARG A 7 2.58 1.37 14.48
N TYR A 8 2.05 0.53 13.59
CA TYR A 8 2.81 -0.49 12.85
C TYR A 8 2.80 -0.25 11.34
N THR A 9 2.49 0.98 10.90
CA THR A 9 2.37 1.34 9.48
C THR A 9 3.72 1.45 8.79
N GLN A 10 3.81 0.93 7.57
CA GLN A 10 4.89 1.15 6.61
C GLN A 10 4.34 1.67 5.29
N ALA A 11 5.19 2.32 4.51
CA ALA A 11 4.90 2.66 3.11
C ALA A 11 5.09 1.40 2.26
N ALA A 12 3.99 0.86 1.74
CA ALA A 12 3.96 -0.29 0.85
C ALA A 12 3.84 0.16 -0.60
N HIS A 13 4.76 -0.25 -1.46
CA HIS A 13 4.73 0.15 -2.87
C HIS A 13 3.68 -0.63 -3.67
N MET A 14 2.99 0.06 -4.57
CA MET A 14 2.20 -0.58 -5.61
C MET A 14 3.11 -1.34 -6.59
N ASN A 15 2.75 -2.57 -6.90
CA ASN A 15 3.53 -3.47 -7.76
C ASN A 15 2.95 -3.60 -9.17
N LEU A 16 1.83 -2.92 -9.46
CA LEU A 16 1.23 -2.86 -10.78
C LEU A 16 2.24 -2.37 -11.83
N GLY A 17 2.36 -3.14 -12.92
CA GLY A 17 3.19 -2.77 -14.08
C GLY A 17 4.69 -3.01 -13.90
N LYS A 18 5.16 -3.49 -12.74
CA LYS A 18 6.58 -3.76 -12.51
C LYS A 18 6.96 -5.23 -12.74
N GLY A 19 8.19 -5.46 -13.19
CA GLY A 19 8.85 -6.76 -13.20
C GLY A 19 9.36 -7.16 -11.81
N GLY A 20 9.53 -8.45 -11.57
CA GLY A 20 10.16 -8.94 -10.33
C GLY A 20 11.54 -8.31 -10.13
N ALA A 21 11.86 -7.94 -8.88
CA ALA A 21 13.10 -7.25 -8.50
C ALA A 21 13.33 -5.86 -9.13
N LEU A 22 12.32 -5.27 -9.80
CA LEU A 22 12.38 -3.87 -10.23
C LEU A 22 11.87 -2.92 -9.16
N LYS A 23 12.47 -1.73 -9.11
CA LYS A 23 12.02 -0.64 -8.25
C LYS A 23 10.62 -0.19 -8.69
N ALA A 24 9.74 -0.01 -7.70
CA ALA A 24 8.43 0.60 -7.89
C ALA A 24 8.54 2.13 -7.74
N SER A 25 7.50 2.86 -8.17
CA SER A 25 7.42 4.30 -7.95
C SER A 25 7.21 4.61 -6.47
N ASP A 26 8.03 5.49 -5.89
CA ASP A 26 7.84 5.99 -4.52
C ASP A 26 6.60 6.89 -4.37
N ALA A 27 6.05 7.37 -5.49
CA ALA A 27 4.78 8.11 -5.52
C ALA A 27 3.55 7.18 -5.60
N ALA A 28 3.73 5.86 -5.62
CA ALA A 28 2.62 4.92 -5.63
C ALA A 28 2.70 4.04 -4.37
N ILE A 29 2.40 4.64 -3.23
CA ILE A 29 2.51 4.01 -1.91
C ILE A 29 1.17 3.93 -1.18
N ALA A 30 1.02 2.85 -0.41
CA ALA A 30 -0.10 2.59 0.47
C ALA A 30 0.36 2.49 1.93
N ALA A 31 -0.41 3.03 2.87
CA ALA A 31 -0.18 2.89 4.30
C ALA A 31 -0.69 1.52 4.79
N LEU A 32 0.20 0.53 4.90
CA LEU A 32 -0.14 -0.83 5.34
C LEU A 32 0.72 -1.27 6.53
N CYS A 33 0.15 -2.12 7.39
CA CYS A 33 0.89 -2.57 8.57
C CYS A 33 1.97 -3.62 8.22
N CYS A 34 3.09 -3.54 8.93
CA CYS A 34 4.17 -4.52 8.89
C CYS A 34 3.86 -5.78 9.69
N ASP A 35 4.75 -6.78 9.59
CA ASP A 35 4.73 -7.97 10.43
C ASP A 35 4.96 -7.62 11.91
N ARG A 36 4.36 -8.42 12.80
CA ARG A 36 4.51 -8.35 14.26
C ARG A 36 4.74 -9.76 14.81
N PRO A 37 5.24 -9.93 16.06
CA PRO A 37 5.40 -11.25 16.65
C PRO A 37 4.11 -12.09 16.54
N GLY A 38 4.17 -13.18 15.79
CA GLY A 38 3.04 -14.09 15.56
C GLY A 38 1.96 -13.58 14.58
N ILE A 39 2.11 -12.40 13.97
CA ILE A 39 1.09 -11.82 13.08
C ILE A 39 1.72 -11.33 11.78
N ARG A 40 1.30 -11.92 10.66
CA ARG A 40 1.66 -11.44 9.32
C ARG A 40 0.93 -10.12 9.01
N GLY A 41 1.68 -9.11 8.58
CA GLY A 41 1.21 -7.78 8.25
C GLY A 41 0.49 -7.71 6.90
N CYS A 42 -0.31 -6.65 6.73
CA CYS A 42 -0.98 -6.39 5.46
C CYS A 42 0.03 -6.10 4.34
N HIS A 43 1.16 -5.45 4.67
CA HIS A 43 2.23 -5.18 3.71
C HIS A 43 2.84 -6.49 3.16
N ALA A 44 3.25 -7.41 4.04
CA ALA A 44 3.84 -8.68 3.63
C ALA A 44 2.86 -9.57 2.84
N MET A 45 1.58 -9.58 3.22
CA MET A 45 0.53 -10.32 2.50
C MET A 45 0.31 -9.78 1.07
N LEU A 46 0.43 -8.47 0.87
CA LEU A 46 0.33 -7.85 -0.46
C LEU A 46 1.50 -8.27 -1.35
N ASP A 47 2.74 -8.08 -0.87
CA ASP A 47 3.95 -8.28 -1.67
C ASP A 47 4.19 -9.73 -2.06
N GLN A 48 4.06 -10.64 -1.09
CA GLN A 48 4.38 -12.05 -1.28
C GLN A 48 3.21 -12.82 -1.90
N GLY A 49 2.01 -12.21 -1.97
CA GLY A 49 0.82 -12.81 -2.54
C GLY A 49 0.32 -14.06 -1.79
N GLY A 50 -0.42 -14.91 -2.51
CA GLY A 50 -0.96 -16.18 -1.99
C GLY A 50 -2.34 -16.08 -1.33
N VAL A 51 -2.81 -14.85 -1.06
CA VAL A 51 -4.13 -14.58 -0.45
C VAL A 51 -5.13 -13.93 -1.42
N MET A 52 -4.68 -13.52 -2.59
CA MET A 52 -5.47 -12.86 -3.64
C MET A 52 -5.04 -13.36 -5.01
N THR A 53 -5.98 -13.40 -5.95
CA THR A 53 -5.67 -13.52 -7.37
C THR A 53 -4.88 -12.29 -7.85
N LYS A 54 -4.22 -12.42 -9.01
CA LYS A 54 -3.46 -11.31 -9.62
C LYS A 54 -4.34 -10.09 -9.91
N SER A 55 -5.60 -10.30 -10.32
CA SER A 55 -6.56 -9.22 -10.59
C SER A 55 -7.01 -8.54 -9.30
N GLU A 56 -7.38 -9.30 -8.28
CA GLU A 56 -7.79 -8.75 -6.97
C GLU A 56 -6.67 -7.95 -6.34
N ARG A 57 -5.44 -8.47 -6.36
CA ARG A 57 -4.28 -7.76 -5.83
C ARG A 57 -4.07 -6.42 -6.52
N ARG A 58 -4.21 -6.35 -7.85
CA ARG A 58 -4.05 -5.09 -8.60
C ARG A 58 -5.11 -4.06 -8.25
N LEU A 59 -6.36 -4.48 -8.11
CA LEU A 59 -7.45 -3.60 -7.68
C LEU A 59 -7.21 -3.10 -6.25
N PHE A 60 -6.80 -4.01 -5.36
CA PHE A 60 -6.47 -3.67 -3.97
C PHE A 60 -5.29 -2.70 -3.87
N GLU A 61 -4.22 -2.89 -4.63
CA GLU A 61 -3.08 -1.96 -4.64
C GLU A 61 -3.52 -0.54 -5.03
N ILE A 62 -4.29 -0.39 -6.11
CA ILE A 62 -4.80 0.89 -6.58
C ILE A 62 -5.70 1.55 -5.52
N GLU A 63 -6.61 0.77 -4.93
CA GLU A 63 -7.52 1.24 -3.89
C GLU A 63 -6.75 1.75 -2.67
N MET A 64 -5.74 1.01 -2.19
CA MET A 64 -4.98 1.40 -1.00
C MET A 64 -4.07 2.60 -1.24
N VAL A 65 -3.52 2.76 -2.44
CA VAL A 65 -2.82 3.99 -2.83
C VAL A 65 -3.81 5.16 -2.79
N ALA A 66 -4.98 5.03 -3.41
CA ALA A 66 -5.98 6.10 -3.43
C ALA A 66 -6.42 6.51 -2.01
N LEU A 67 -6.75 5.54 -1.15
CA LEU A 67 -7.15 5.82 0.24
C LEU A 67 -6.02 6.48 1.06
N THR A 68 -4.77 6.11 0.80
CA THR A 68 -3.61 6.75 1.45
C THR A 68 -3.51 8.21 1.04
N TYR A 69 -3.67 8.50 -0.25
CA TYR A 69 -3.63 9.87 -0.78
C TYR A 69 -4.80 10.71 -0.25
N ILE A 70 -6.01 10.16 -0.25
CA ILE A 70 -7.20 10.80 0.35
C ILE A 70 -6.92 11.15 1.81
N ALA A 71 -6.45 10.20 2.62
CA ALA A 71 -6.16 10.43 4.02
C ALA A 71 -5.06 11.48 4.26
N LEU A 72 -4.03 11.53 3.41
CA LEU A 72 -2.98 12.54 3.49
C LEU A 72 -3.51 13.93 3.13
N MET A 73 -4.33 14.04 2.08
CA MET A 73 -4.97 15.29 1.67
C MET A 73 -5.93 15.83 2.73
N GLU A 74 -6.80 14.98 3.28
CA GLU A 74 -7.75 15.35 4.33
C GLU A 74 -7.06 15.80 5.62
N ARG A 75 -5.85 15.30 5.88
CA ARG A 75 -5.01 15.72 7.02
C ARG A 75 -4.17 16.96 6.74
N GLY A 76 -4.23 17.52 5.53
CA GLY A 76 -3.39 18.65 5.12
C GLY A 76 -1.90 18.31 5.01
N LEU A 77 -1.55 17.02 4.89
CA LEU A 77 -0.17 16.56 4.73
C LEU A 77 0.25 16.48 3.26
N LEU A 78 -0.71 16.56 2.35
CA LEU A 78 -0.51 16.57 0.90
C LEU A 78 -1.49 17.57 0.28
N GLU A 79 -1.04 18.32 -0.72
CA GLU A 79 -1.88 19.25 -1.49
C GLU A 79 -1.64 19.08 -2.99
N VAL A 80 -2.63 19.46 -3.80
CA VAL A 80 -2.51 19.48 -5.26
C VAL A 80 -1.94 20.83 -5.68
N GLY A 81 -0.67 20.84 -6.07
CA GLY A 81 -0.02 22.01 -6.66
C GLY A 81 -0.56 22.29 -8.07
N LYS A 82 -0.67 23.58 -8.42
CA LYS A 82 -0.89 24.01 -9.81
C LYS A 82 0.45 23.94 -10.55
N GLN A 83 0.44 23.40 -11.77
CA GLN A 83 1.59 23.45 -12.69
C GLN A 83 1.66 24.82 -13.36
#